data_AF-A0A975QLJ3-F1
#
_entry.id   AF-A0A975QLJ3-F1
#
_cell.length_a   1.000
_cell.length_b   1.000
_cell.length_c   1.000
_cell.angle_alpha   90.00
_cell.angle_beta   90.00
_cell.angle_gamma   90.00
#
_symmetry.space_group_name_H-M   'P 1'
#
loop_
_entity.id
_entity.type
_entity.pdbx_description
1 polymer ?
#
loop_
_entity_poly.entity_id
_entity_poly.type
_entity_poly.pdbx_seq_one_letter_code
_entity_poly.pdbx_strand_id
1 'polypeptide(L)'
;MSIHIEETATVSETPRTGEVRSVARAGLLLNAVVDAPQGLSLTELAGATELNISTVHRLLRTLCSEGLLCRDAVSERFLPGPVLMRLARRSLSSAGLPEAADALRALVDATGETSSLGVRRAEEMVVLLTTPSSEPFRYNGQPGLRQPLGTSAMGLAVLAFGPRPLEDVAREWGDRLPGHADASSVLYGELLTTQFRGFAVVDDPAATGLRAVAAPVMTDGRVRTAVEVQGPTARLEGNAWSTRPPRSGRPPSSSRTCPYRSPSSRAETHSTPGPALSARGLSVAKTPTEQRFSFSGS
;
A
#
# COMPACT_ATOMS: atom_id res chain seq x y z
N MET A 1 4.78 -20.32 -13.54
CA MET A 1 5.12 -20.82 -12.19
C MET A 1 5.22 -19.59 -11.32
N SER A 2 4.22 -19.31 -10.49
CA SER A 2 4.18 -18.08 -9.70
C SER A 2 4.93 -18.31 -8.39
N ILE A 3 5.83 -17.41 -8.00
CA ILE A 3 6.35 -17.43 -6.63
C ILE A 3 5.22 -16.89 -5.75
N HIS A 4 4.54 -17.79 -5.07
CA HIS A 4 3.79 -17.41 -3.88
C HIS A 4 4.83 -17.14 -2.81
N ILE A 5 4.89 -15.90 -2.31
CA ILE A 5 5.45 -15.72 -0.98
C ILE A 5 4.44 -16.43 -0.09
N GLU A 6 4.82 -17.63 0.36
CA GLU A 6 4.10 -18.32 1.40
C GLU A 6 3.94 -17.33 2.54
N GLU A 7 2.68 -17.14 2.92
CA GLU A 7 2.28 -16.47 4.12
C GLU A 7 2.95 -17.21 5.29
N THR A 8 4.18 -16.83 5.62
CA THR A 8 4.68 -17.00 6.99
C THR A 8 4.12 -15.84 7.82
N ALA A 9 2.81 -15.62 7.75
CA ALA A 9 2.09 -15.16 8.91
C ALA A 9 2.05 -16.36 9.85
N THR A 10 3.16 -16.62 10.53
CA THR A 10 2.99 -16.99 11.93
C THR A 10 2.26 -15.80 12.53
N VAL A 11 0.92 -15.91 12.60
CA VAL A 11 0.13 -15.14 13.54
C VAL A 11 0.69 -15.56 14.88
N SER A 12 1.75 -14.87 15.31
CA SER A 12 2.37 -15.10 16.59
C SER A 12 1.31 -14.68 17.59
N GLU A 13 0.64 -15.68 18.15
CA GLU A 13 -0.43 -15.55 19.12
C GLU A 13 0.18 -15.13 20.46
N THR A 14 0.73 -13.92 20.50
CA THR A 14 0.88 -13.22 21.77
C THR A 14 -0.44 -12.50 22.00
N PRO A 15 -1.25 -12.89 23.01
CA PRO A 15 -2.49 -12.20 23.28
C PRO A 15 -2.17 -10.73 23.56
N ARG A 16 -2.62 -9.85 22.65
CA ARG A 16 -2.48 -8.40 22.86
C ARG A 16 -3.36 -8.08 24.07
N THR A 17 -2.73 -7.63 25.15
CA THR A 17 -3.42 -7.31 26.40
C THR A 17 -4.57 -6.33 26.13
N GLY A 18 -5.81 -6.79 26.40
CA GLY A 18 -7.04 -5.99 26.19
C GLY A 18 -7.92 -6.42 25.00
N GLU A 19 -7.58 -7.47 24.26
CA GLU A 19 -8.38 -7.92 23.11
C GLU A 19 -9.72 -8.58 23.51
N VAL A 20 -10.82 -8.10 22.93
CA VAL A 20 -12.15 -8.71 23.09
C VAL A 20 -12.23 -9.97 22.22
N ARG A 21 -12.10 -11.14 22.86
CA ARG A 21 -12.00 -12.45 22.21
C ARG A 21 -13.10 -12.75 21.19
N SER A 22 -14.34 -12.29 21.41
CA SER A 22 -15.43 -12.49 20.45
C SER A 22 -15.23 -11.71 19.15
N VAL A 23 -14.69 -10.49 19.22
CA VAL A 23 -14.38 -9.65 18.06
C VAL A 23 -13.20 -10.23 17.30
N ALA A 24 -12.15 -10.66 17.99
CA ALA A 24 -11.00 -11.32 17.38
C ALA A 24 -11.41 -12.55 16.54
N ARG A 25 -12.23 -13.43 17.13
CA ARG A 25 -12.76 -14.62 16.45
C ARG A 25 -13.67 -14.31 15.28
N ALA A 26 -14.50 -13.27 15.41
CA ALA A 26 -15.33 -12.80 14.30
C ALA A 26 -14.46 -12.29 13.13
N GLY A 27 -13.34 -11.61 13.43
CA GLY A 27 -12.35 -11.21 12.45
C GLY A 27 -11.72 -12.39 11.72
N LEU A 28 -11.33 -13.45 12.43
CA LEU A 28 -10.79 -14.68 11.82
C LEU A 28 -11.77 -15.31 10.83
N LEU A 29 -13.05 -15.43 11.21
CA LEU A 29 -14.09 -15.97 10.34
C LEU A 29 -14.32 -15.10 9.09
N LEU A 30 -14.31 -13.77 9.25
CA LEU A 30 -14.47 -12.85 8.12
C LEU A 30 -13.33 -12.99 7.11
N ASN A 31 -12.08 -13.04 7.58
CA ASN A 31 -10.92 -13.21 6.70
C ASN A 31 -11.00 -14.56 5.96
N ALA A 32 -11.26 -15.65 6.69
CA ALA A 32 -11.38 -16.99 6.09
C ALA A 32 -12.44 -17.06 4.97
N VAL A 33 -13.57 -16.35 5.12
CA VAL A 33 -14.59 -16.28 4.07
C VAL A 33 -14.16 -15.40 2.89
N VAL A 34 -13.51 -14.25 3.14
CA VAL A 34 -13.07 -13.33 2.09
C VAL A 34 -11.96 -13.94 1.23
N ASP A 35 -11.09 -14.74 1.83
CA ASP A 35 -9.97 -15.41 1.15
C ASP A 35 -10.40 -16.64 0.35
N ALA A 36 -11.65 -17.10 0.51
CA ALA A 36 -12.23 -18.24 -0.19
C ALA A 36 -13.23 -17.77 -1.27
N PRO A 37 -12.86 -17.76 -2.58
CA PRO A 37 -13.73 -17.23 -3.64
C PRO A 37 -15.10 -17.90 -3.77
N GLN A 38 -15.20 -19.18 -3.40
CA GLN A 38 -16.44 -19.96 -3.44
C GLN A 38 -17.19 -19.96 -2.10
N GLY A 39 -16.69 -19.23 -1.10
CA GLY A 39 -17.17 -19.29 0.27
C GLY A 39 -16.87 -20.61 0.98
N LEU A 40 -17.13 -20.63 2.28
CA LEU A 40 -16.85 -21.78 3.14
C LEU A 40 -18.12 -22.25 3.86
N SER A 41 -18.24 -23.55 4.04
CA SER A 41 -19.25 -24.18 4.90
C SER A 41 -18.90 -23.98 6.38
N LEU A 42 -19.87 -24.24 7.25
CA LEU A 42 -19.68 -24.12 8.70
C LEU A 42 -18.55 -25.03 9.23
N THR A 43 -18.42 -26.25 8.69
CA THR A 43 -17.40 -27.22 9.10
C THR A 43 -16.02 -26.82 8.59
N GLU A 44 -15.92 -26.34 7.35
CA GLU A 44 -14.68 -25.79 6.80
C GLU A 44 -14.21 -24.58 7.61
N LEU A 45 -15.12 -23.69 8.02
CA LEU A 45 -14.79 -22.53 8.86
C LEU A 45 -14.34 -22.92 10.27
N ALA A 46 -14.98 -23.91 10.88
CA ALA A 46 -14.55 -24.44 12.17
C ALA A 46 -13.14 -25.05 12.09
N GLY A 47 -12.85 -25.78 11.02
CA GLY A 47 -11.51 -26.31 10.75
C GLY A 47 -10.48 -25.20 10.52
N ALA A 48 -10.76 -24.26 9.62
CA ALA A 48 -9.83 -23.20 9.23
C ALA A 48 -9.51 -22.21 10.36
N THR A 49 -10.40 -22.05 11.34
CA THR A 49 -10.21 -21.12 12.47
C THR A 49 -9.88 -21.81 13.79
N GLU A 50 -9.82 -23.15 13.81
CA GLU A 50 -9.64 -23.97 15.01
C GLU A 50 -10.64 -23.65 16.14
N LEU A 51 -11.82 -23.16 15.77
CA LEU A 51 -12.91 -22.83 16.69
C LEU A 51 -13.93 -23.96 16.73
N ASN A 52 -14.50 -24.20 17.92
CA ASN A 52 -15.59 -25.16 18.03
C ASN A 52 -16.81 -24.73 17.21
N ILE A 53 -17.52 -25.72 16.66
CA ILE A 53 -18.68 -25.53 15.77
C ILE A 53 -19.76 -24.64 16.38
N SER A 54 -20.04 -24.77 17.69
CA SER A 54 -21.08 -23.98 18.35
C SER A 54 -20.72 -22.49 18.45
N THR A 55 -19.43 -22.16 18.63
CA THR A 55 -18.91 -20.79 18.61
C THR A 55 -18.99 -20.21 17.21
N VAL A 56 -18.52 -20.96 16.21
CA VAL A 56 -18.59 -20.54 14.80
C VAL A 56 -20.02 -20.26 14.39
N HIS A 57 -20.95 -21.17 14.69
CA HIS A 57 -22.37 -20.99 14.39
C HIS A 57 -22.94 -19.69 15.00
N ARG A 58 -22.66 -19.42 16.28
CA ARG A 58 -23.14 -18.20 16.94
C ARG A 58 -22.54 -16.94 16.34
N LEU A 59 -21.25 -16.93 16.02
CA LEU A 59 -20.57 -15.79 15.42
C LEU A 59 -21.06 -15.54 14.00
N LEU A 60 -21.19 -16.58 13.18
CA LEU A 60 -21.72 -16.48 11.82
C LEU A 60 -23.15 -15.93 11.80
N ARG A 61 -24.00 -16.34 12.73
CA ARG A 61 -25.35 -15.78 12.85
C ARG A 61 -25.33 -14.28 13.07
N THR A 62 -24.45 -13.79 13.95
CA THR A 62 -24.29 -12.34 14.19
C THR A 62 -23.67 -11.63 12.99
N LEU A 63 -22.63 -12.19 12.37
CA LEU A 63 -22.00 -11.61 11.19
C LEU A 63 -22.98 -11.51 10.00
N CYS A 64 -23.86 -12.50 9.84
CA CYS A 64 -24.92 -12.47 8.85
C CYS A 64 -26.03 -11.46 9.20
N SER A 65 -26.44 -11.34 10.47
CA SER A 65 -27.45 -10.35 10.86
C SER A 65 -26.97 -8.91 10.66
N GLU A 66 -25.68 -8.66 10.88
CA GLU A 66 -25.04 -7.37 10.60
C GLU A 66 -24.72 -7.15 9.10
N GLY A 67 -24.99 -8.15 8.25
CA GLY A 67 -24.76 -8.10 6.80
C GLY A 67 -23.27 -8.08 6.40
N LEU A 68 -22.37 -8.42 7.32
CA LEU A 68 -20.94 -8.59 7.07
C LEU A 68 -20.64 -9.89 6.31
N LEU A 69 -21.41 -10.94 6.58
CA LEU A 69 -21.46 -12.17 5.80
C LEU A 69 -22.87 -12.39 5.28
N CYS A 70 -23.02 -13.28 4.30
CA CYS A 70 -24.30 -13.86 3.93
C CYS A 70 -24.15 -15.37 3.77
N ARG A 71 -25.26 -16.10 3.93
CA ARG A 71 -25.30 -17.53 3.65
C ARG A 71 -26.02 -17.71 2.32
N ASP A 72 -25.37 -18.37 1.38
CA ASP A 72 -25.98 -18.74 0.12
C ASP A 72 -27.09 -19.77 0.36
N ALA A 73 -28.26 -19.55 -0.25
CA ALA A 73 -29.44 -20.36 0.02
C ALA A 73 -29.36 -21.76 -0.61
N VAL A 74 -28.51 -21.95 -1.64
CA VAL A 74 -28.41 -23.20 -2.40
C VAL A 74 -27.25 -24.06 -1.89
N SER A 75 -26.06 -23.48 -1.84
CA SER A 75 -24.83 -24.16 -1.42
C SER A 75 -24.64 -24.19 0.09
N GLU A 76 -25.42 -23.42 0.84
CA GLU A 76 -25.30 -23.21 2.28
C GLU A 76 -23.93 -22.65 2.74
N ARG A 77 -23.09 -22.21 1.79
CA ARG A 77 -21.78 -21.63 2.04
C ARG A 77 -21.92 -20.17 2.49
N PHE A 78 -20.99 -19.75 3.33
CA PHE A 78 -20.87 -18.39 3.79
C PHE A 78 -20.01 -17.59 2.82
N LEU A 79 -20.51 -16.43 2.42
CA LEU A 79 -19.92 -15.53 1.45
C LEU A 79 -19.78 -14.11 2.05
N PRO A 80 -18.92 -13.25 1.48
CA PRO A 80 -18.84 -11.84 1.86
C PRO A 80 -20.20 -11.13 1.72
N GLY A 81 -20.62 -10.44 2.78
CA GLY A 81 -21.89 -9.73 2.81
C GLY A 81 -21.81 -8.32 2.17
N PRO A 82 -22.97 -7.73 1.81
CA PRO A 82 -23.02 -6.44 1.11
C PRO A 82 -22.49 -5.26 1.93
N VAL A 83 -22.45 -5.37 3.27
CA VAL A 83 -21.89 -4.31 4.13
C VAL A 83 -20.39 -4.13 3.88
N LEU A 84 -19.66 -5.22 3.60
CA LEU A 84 -18.24 -5.15 3.30
C LEU A 84 -17.98 -4.30 2.05
N MET A 85 -18.79 -4.48 1.00
CA MET A 85 -18.69 -3.65 -0.22
C MET A 85 -18.97 -2.18 0.07
N ARG A 86 -19.98 -1.87 0.88
CA ARG A 86 -20.30 -0.48 1.28
C ARG A 86 -19.14 0.17 2.04
N LEU A 87 -18.52 -0.56 2.97
CA LEU A 87 -17.36 -0.10 3.73
C LEU A 87 -16.15 0.10 2.82
N ALA A 88 -15.85 -0.86 1.95
CA ALA A 88 -14.78 -0.79 0.98
C ALA A 88 -14.93 0.44 0.08
N ARG A 89 -16.10 0.65 -0.55
CA ARG A 89 -16.34 1.79 -1.46
C ARG A 89 -16.07 3.15 -0.81
N ARG A 90 -16.46 3.33 0.46
CA ARG A 90 -16.21 4.58 1.19
C ARG A 90 -14.72 4.77 1.47
N SER A 91 -14.04 3.71 1.89
CA SER A 91 -12.59 3.73 2.11
C SER A 91 -11.82 3.99 0.80
N LEU A 92 -12.21 3.34 -0.30
CA LEU A 92 -11.60 3.48 -1.63
C LEU A 92 -11.73 4.91 -2.18
N SER A 93 -12.92 5.50 -2.10
CA SER A 93 -13.18 6.86 -2.62
C SER A 93 -12.46 7.95 -1.83
N SER A 94 -12.36 7.82 -0.50
CA SER A 94 -11.67 8.81 0.33
C SER A 94 -10.15 8.83 0.13
N ALA A 95 -9.58 7.77 -0.46
CA ALA A 95 -8.14 7.56 -0.53
C ALA A 95 -7.55 7.73 -1.95
N GLY A 96 -8.34 8.14 -2.95
CA GLY A 96 -7.87 8.29 -4.34
C GLY A 96 -7.37 6.97 -4.95
N LEU A 97 -7.94 5.84 -4.50
CA LEU A 97 -7.50 4.51 -4.92
C LEU A 97 -7.81 4.17 -6.38
N PRO A 98 -8.88 4.68 -7.03
CA PRO A 98 -9.06 4.52 -8.48
C PRO A 98 -7.90 5.10 -9.30
N GLU A 99 -7.48 6.34 -8.99
CA GLU A 99 -6.36 7.01 -9.67
C GLU A 99 -5.04 6.28 -9.39
N ALA A 100 -4.86 5.77 -8.17
CA ALA A 100 -3.73 4.93 -7.85
C ALA A 100 -3.74 3.63 -8.67
N ALA A 101 -4.89 2.99 -8.87
CA ALA A 101 -5.00 1.79 -9.71
C ALA A 101 -4.65 2.08 -11.18
N ASP A 102 -5.03 3.24 -11.72
CA ASP A 102 -4.59 3.68 -13.06
C ASP A 102 -3.06 3.86 -13.12
N ALA A 103 -2.48 4.50 -12.11
CA ALA A 103 -1.03 4.69 -12.03
C ALA A 103 -0.26 3.36 -11.90
N LEU A 104 -0.76 2.40 -11.11
CA LEU A 104 -0.17 1.06 -10.99
C LEU A 104 -0.23 0.32 -12.33
N ARG A 105 -1.34 0.41 -13.07
CA ARG A 105 -1.44 -0.17 -14.42
C ARG A 105 -0.42 0.42 -15.37
N ALA A 106 -0.26 1.74 -15.39
CA ALA A 106 0.75 2.39 -16.20
C ALA A 106 2.19 1.95 -15.83
N LEU A 107 2.46 1.68 -14.54
CA LEU A 107 3.74 1.13 -14.11
C LEU A 107 3.94 -0.32 -14.58
N VAL A 108 2.91 -1.17 -14.49
CA VAL A 108 2.97 -2.54 -15.04
C VAL A 108 3.24 -2.50 -16.54
N ASP A 109 2.53 -1.65 -17.28
CA ASP A 109 2.70 -1.51 -18.73
C ASP A 109 4.12 -1.03 -19.11
N ALA A 110 4.72 -0.16 -18.28
CA ALA A 110 6.05 0.38 -18.53
C ALA A 110 7.19 -0.56 -18.09
N THR A 111 6.96 -1.39 -17.06
CA THR A 111 8.01 -2.20 -16.42
C THR A 111 7.91 -3.69 -16.75
N GLY A 112 6.73 -4.17 -17.13
CA GLY A 112 6.41 -5.58 -17.26
C GLY A 112 6.27 -6.32 -15.92
N GLU A 113 6.38 -5.64 -14.77
CA GLU A 113 6.45 -6.26 -13.45
C GLU A 113 5.29 -5.83 -12.54
N THR A 114 5.01 -6.66 -11.51
CA THR A 114 3.92 -6.42 -10.58
C THR A 114 4.14 -5.11 -9.83
N SER A 115 3.12 -4.26 -9.80
CA SER A 115 3.17 -2.96 -9.12
C SER A 115 2.16 -2.91 -7.98
N SER A 116 2.59 -2.43 -6.81
CA SER A 116 1.78 -2.38 -5.59
C SER A 116 1.79 -1.01 -4.95
N LEU A 117 0.70 -0.65 -4.27
CA LEU A 117 0.62 0.52 -3.40
C LEU A 117 0.47 0.05 -1.96
N GLY A 118 1.36 0.49 -1.08
CA GLY A 118 1.30 0.22 0.34
C GLY A 118 1.07 1.47 1.18
N VAL A 119 0.50 1.28 2.37
CA VAL A 119 0.36 2.31 3.40
C VAL A 119 1.02 1.85 4.70
N ARG A 120 1.73 2.75 5.36
CA ARG A 120 2.29 2.53 6.69
C ARG A 120 1.18 2.42 7.71
N ARG A 121 1.15 1.31 8.44
CA ARG A 121 0.32 1.08 9.62
C ARG A 121 1.23 0.64 10.76
N ALA A 122 1.36 1.52 11.75
CA ALA A 122 2.28 1.36 12.87
C ALA A 122 3.72 1.05 12.39
N GLU A 123 4.12 -0.21 12.53
CA GLU A 123 5.48 -0.72 12.33
C GLU A 123 5.68 -1.45 11.00
N GLU A 124 4.66 -1.46 10.14
CA GLU A 124 4.65 -2.22 8.89
C GLU A 124 4.08 -1.39 7.74
N MET A 125 4.42 -1.79 6.52
CA MET A 125 3.67 -1.43 5.31
C MET A 125 2.58 -2.47 5.09
N VAL A 126 1.37 -2.02 4.78
CA VAL A 126 0.25 -2.87 4.39
C VAL A 126 -0.08 -2.58 2.94
N VAL A 127 -0.05 -3.60 2.09
CA VAL A 127 -0.43 -3.48 0.68
C VAL A 127 -1.93 -3.17 0.59
N LEU A 128 -2.29 -2.09 -0.10
CA LEU A 128 -3.68 -1.68 -0.34
C LEU A 128 -4.19 -2.11 -1.71
N LEU A 129 -3.33 -2.01 -2.72
CA LEU A 129 -3.65 -2.33 -4.10
C LEU A 129 -2.45 -3.02 -4.74
N THR A 130 -2.74 -3.98 -5.61
CA THR A 130 -1.75 -4.62 -6.46
C THR A 130 -2.31 -4.72 -7.87
N THR A 131 -1.49 -4.35 -8.86
CA THR A 131 -1.72 -4.70 -10.25
C THR A 131 -0.69 -5.76 -10.64
N PRO A 132 -1.11 -7.02 -10.88
CA PRO A 132 -0.19 -8.10 -11.21
C PRO A 132 0.39 -7.92 -12.61
N SER A 133 1.65 -8.34 -12.79
CA SER A 133 2.24 -8.52 -14.12
C SER A 133 1.50 -9.58 -14.94
N SER A 134 1.54 -9.45 -16.27
CA SER A 134 1.09 -10.48 -17.22
C SER A 134 2.07 -11.64 -17.34
N GLU A 135 3.28 -11.53 -16.80
CA GLU A 135 4.31 -12.56 -16.91
C GLU A 135 3.91 -13.86 -16.18
N PRO A 136 4.22 -15.04 -16.75
CA PRO A 136 3.97 -16.34 -16.12
C PRO A 136 4.77 -16.56 -14.83
N PHE A 137 5.88 -15.85 -14.68
CA PHE A 137 6.73 -15.83 -13.50
C PHE A 137 6.81 -14.41 -12.96
N ARG A 138 6.03 -14.15 -11.91
CA ARG A 138 5.80 -12.83 -11.35
C ARG A 138 5.70 -12.88 -9.83
N TYR A 139 5.89 -11.72 -9.22
CA TYR A 139 5.53 -11.49 -7.84
C TYR A 139 4.00 -11.45 -7.67
N ASN A 140 3.50 -12.06 -6.60
CA ASN A 140 2.06 -12.17 -6.30
C ASN A 140 1.71 -11.65 -4.89
N GLY A 141 2.06 -10.40 -4.60
CA GLY A 141 1.66 -9.75 -3.34
C GLY A 141 0.19 -9.35 -3.37
N GLN A 142 -0.62 -9.87 -2.45
CA GLN A 142 -2.05 -9.53 -2.37
C GLN A 142 -2.30 -8.33 -1.45
N PRO A 143 -3.39 -7.56 -1.68
CA PRO A 143 -3.87 -6.58 -0.72
C PRO A 143 -4.03 -7.20 0.68
N GLY A 144 -3.56 -6.50 1.71
CA GLY A 144 -3.50 -6.98 3.09
C GLY A 144 -2.11 -7.51 3.50
N LEU A 145 -1.25 -7.86 2.53
CA LEU A 145 0.12 -8.31 2.82
C LEU A 145 0.89 -7.26 3.63
N ARG A 146 1.58 -7.73 4.67
CA ARG A 146 2.41 -6.92 5.57
C ARG A 146 3.88 -7.06 5.22
N GLN A 147 4.58 -5.93 5.15
CA GLN A 147 6.00 -5.86 4.89
C GLN A 147 6.69 -5.06 6.00
N PRO A 148 7.84 -5.51 6.53
CA PRO A 148 8.56 -4.78 7.59
C PRO A 148 9.10 -3.45 7.09
N LEU A 149 9.08 -2.41 7.93
CA LEU A 149 9.57 -1.08 7.54
C LEU A 149 11.09 -1.03 7.29
N GLY A 150 11.89 -1.79 8.05
CA GLY A 150 13.34 -1.73 7.99
C GLY A 150 13.99 -2.53 6.85
N THR A 151 13.27 -3.44 6.20
CA THR A 151 13.83 -4.38 5.20
C THR A 151 13.11 -4.38 3.86
N SER A 152 11.88 -3.86 3.77
CA SER A 152 11.16 -3.77 2.50
C SER A 152 11.47 -2.49 1.75
N ALA A 153 11.39 -2.51 0.42
CA ALA A 153 11.59 -1.31 -0.39
C ALA A 153 10.58 -0.22 -0.03
N MET A 154 9.28 -0.55 0.09
CA MET A 154 8.26 0.40 0.54
C MET A 154 8.55 0.95 1.94
N GLY A 155 9.04 0.11 2.84
CA GLY A 155 9.41 0.50 4.19
C GLY A 155 10.54 1.52 4.22
N LEU A 156 11.65 1.21 3.54
CA LEU A 156 12.80 2.12 3.40
C LEU A 156 12.39 3.44 2.76
N ALA A 157 11.55 3.40 1.71
CA ALA A 157 11.04 4.60 1.06
C ALA A 157 10.22 5.49 2.02
N VAL A 158 9.35 4.91 2.86
CA VAL A 158 8.58 5.68 3.84
C VAL A 158 9.45 6.18 5.00
N LEU A 159 10.42 5.39 5.44
CA LEU A 159 11.34 5.77 6.52
C LEU A 159 12.26 6.92 6.09
N ALA A 160 12.82 6.86 4.88
CA ALA A 160 13.79 7.84 4.37
C ALA A 160 13.18 9.22 4.09
N PHE A 161 11.88 9.27 3.78
CA PHE A 161 11.16 10.53 3.50
C PHE A 161 10.16 10.89 4.62
N GLY A 162 10.30 10.23 5.77
CA GLY A 162 9.57 10.56 6.98
C GLY A 162 10.01 11.90 7.58
N PRO A 163 9.24 12.45 8.54
CA PRO A 163 9.54 13.76 9.13
C PRO A 163 10.65 13.73 10.20
N ARG A 164 11.18 12.55 10.55
CA ARG A 164 12.17 12.40 11.62
C ARG A 164 13.60 12.43 11.06
N PRO A 165 14.60 12.84 11.86
CA PRO A 165 16.00 12.71 11.50
C PRO A 165 16.36 11.26 11.16
N LEU A 166 17.15 11.07 10.11
CA LEU A 166 17.52 9.73 9.65
C LEU A 166 18.37 8.98 10.69
N GLU A 167 19.20 9.65 11.50
CA GLU A 167 19.97 8.96 12.54
C GLU A 167 19.05 8.31 13.58
N ASP A 168 17.97 8.99 13.96
CA ASP A 168 17.02 8.49 14.95
C ASP A 168 16.17 7.35 14.40
N VAL A 169 15.79 7.44 13.11
CA VAL A 169 15.12 6.34 12.41
C VAL A 169 16.04 5.13 12.31
N ALA A 170 17.28 5.33 11.88
CA ALA A 170 18.23 4.26 11.71
C ALA A 170 18.57 3.56 13.03
N ARG A 171 18.70 4.31 14.14
CA ARG A 171 18.91 3.74 15.48
C ARG A 171 17.72 2.88 15.92
N GLU A 172 16.51 3.42 15.85
CA GLU A 172 15.31 2.68 16.30
C GLU A 172 15.07 1.41 15.50
N TRP A 173 15.25 1.47 14.18
CA TRP A 173 14.91 0.37 13.28
C TRP A 173 16.07 -0.58 13.06
N GLY A 174 17.32 -0.12 13.15
CA GLY A 174 18.52 -0.93 13.07
C GLY A 174 18.60 -1.93 14.23
N ASP A 175 18.26 -1.50 15.45
CA ASP A 175 18.21 -2.37 16.62
C ASP A 175 17.18 -3.52 16.50
N ARG A 176 16.25 -3.41 15.53
CA ARG A 176 15.20 -4.41 15.26
C ARG A 176 15.57 -5.35 14.10
N LEU A 177 16.67 -5.09 13.39
CA LEU A 177 17.14 -5.95 12.31
C LEU A 177 17.92 -7.14 12.89
N PRO A 178 17.57 -8.39 12.54
CA PRO A 178 18.28 -9.56 13.07
C PRO A 178 19.73 -9.62 12.58
N GLY A 179 20.64 -9.98 13.49
CA GLY A 179 21.94 -10.58 13.17
C GLY A 179 23.09 -9.66 12.76
N HIS A 180 23.01 -8.34 12.97
CA HIS A 180 24.05 -7.42 12.52
C HIS A 180 24.57 -6.51 13.65
N ALA A 181 25.83 -6.72 14.06
CA ALA A 181 26.60 -5.62 14.63
C ALA A 181 26.65 -4.50 13.57
N ASP A 182 26.37 -3.26 13.96
CA ASP A 182 26.25 -2.09 13.08
C ASP A 182 24.99 -1.98 12.19
N ALA A 183 23.92 -2.74 12.49
CA ALA A 183 22.64 -2.65 11.77
C ALA A 183 22.12 -1.21 11.60
N SER A 184 22.25 -0.39 12.64
CA SER A 184 21.83 1.02 12.63
C SER A 184 22.66 1.87 11.67
N SER A 185 23.97 1.63 11.55
CA SER A 185 24.84 2.34 10.61
C SER A 185 24.56 1.94 9.16
N VAL A 186 24.32 0.65 8.92
CA VAL A 186 23.94 0.12 7.59
C VAL A 186 22.60 0.73 7.16
N LEU A 187 21.59 0.67 8.03
CA LEU A 187 20.28 1.24 7.74
C LEU A 187 20.36 2.75 7.49
N TYR A 188 21.17 3.48 8.25
CA TYR A 188 21.38 4.91 8.02
C TYR A 188 21.92 5.20 6.61
N GLY A 189 22.93 4.44 6.17
CA GLY A 189 23.49 4.55 4.81
C GLY A 189 22.45 4.26 3.72
N GLU A 190 21.60 3.27 3.94
CA GLU A 190 20.52 2.93 3.00
C GLU A 190 19.42 4.01 2.94
N LEU A 191 19.03 4.55 4.09
CA LEU A 191 18.05 5.65 4.15
C LEU A 191 18.58 6.92 3.49
N LEU A 192 19.87 7.25 3.70
CA LEU A 192 20.52 8.37 3.02
C LEU A 192 20.56 8.17 1.50
N THR A 193 20.94 6.96 1.06
CA THR A 193 20.99 6.62 -0.37
C THR A 193 19.60 6.71 -1.00
N THR A 194 18.59 6.21 -0.29
CA THR A 194 17.18 6.28 -0.68
C THR A 194 16.72 7.74 -0.81
N GLN A 195 17.04 8.59 0.16
CA GLN A 195 16.70 10.02 0.13
C GLN A 195 17.39 10.74 -1.03
N PHE A 196 18.66 10.42 -1.29
CA PHE A 196 19.44 11.01 -2.38
C PHE A 196 18.89 10.61 -3.76
N ARG A 197 18.54 9.33 -3.96
CA ARG A 197 18.05 8.80 -5.24
C ARG A 197 16.58 9.15 -5.50
N GLY A 198 15.77 9.35 -4.46
CA GLY A 198 14.32 9.54 -4.60
C GLY A 198 13.51 8.25 -4.48
N PHE A 199 14.16 7.09 -4.34
CA PHE A 199 13.54 5.77 -4.31
C PHE A 199 14.44 4.77 -3.57
N ALA A 200 13.81 3.77 -2.96
CA ALA A 200 14.47 2.65 -2.30
C ALA A 200 14.63 1.48 -3.28
N VAL A 201 15.69 0.73 -3.12
CA VAL A 201 15.92 -0.53 -3.85
C VAL A 201 16.28 -1.58 -2.80
N VAL A 202 15.61 -2.72 -2.87
CA VAL A 202 15.94 -3.90 -2.08
C VAL A 202 16.15 -5.06 -3.04
N ASP A 203 17.37 -5.58 -3.02
CA ASP A 203 17.69 -6.83 -3.68
C ASP A 203 17.38 -7.98 -2.74
N ASP A 204 16.74 -8.99 -3.31
CA ASP A 204 16.38 -10.23 -2.65
C ASP A 204 15.57 -10.07 -1.35
N PRO A 205 14.42 -9.37 -1.38
CA PRO A 205 13.58 -9.23 -0.19
C PRO A 205 13.15 -10.63 0.26
N ALA A 206 13.56 -11.01 1.48
CA ALA A 206 13.29 -12.30 2.10
C ALA A 206 13.83 -13.53 1.33
N ALA A 207 15.00 -13.42 0.66
CA ALA A 207 15.66 -14.54 -0.02
C ALA A 207 14.78 -15.22 -1.10
N THR A 208 14.03 -14.42 -1.85
CA THR A 208 13.05 -14.82 -2.86
C THR A 208 13.59 -14.82 -4.30
N GLY A 209 14.81 -14.32 -4.55
CA GLY A 209 15.35 -14.07 -5.89
C GLY A 209 14.66 -12.91 -6.63
N LEU A 210 13.97 -12.05 -5.88
CA LEU A 210 13.26 -10.89 -6.41
C LEU A 210 14.07 -9.61 -6.16
N ARG A 211 13.72 -8.56 -6.87
CA ARG A 211 14.15 -7.19 -6.58
C ARG A 211 12.91 -6.32 -6.45
N ALA A 212 12.94 -5.40 -5.51
CA ALA A 212 11.87 -4.44 -5.28
C ALA A 212 12.42 -3.02 -5.38
N VAL A 213 11.71 -2.15 -6.11
CA VAL A 213 12.03 -0.73 -6.23
C VAL A 213 10.80 0.05 -5.78
N ALA A 214 10.97 0.94 -4.81
CA ALA A 214 9.85 1.68 -4.24
C ALA A 214 10.10 3.18 -4.13
N ALA A 215 9.06 3.98 -4.40
CA ALA A 215 9.09 5.42 -4.27
C ALA A 215 8.04 5.90 -3.25
N PRO A 216 8.37 6.90 -2.42
CA PRO A 216 7.41 7.48 -1.48
C PRO A 216 6.31 8.23 -2.24
N VAL A 217 5.08 8.03 -1.79
CA VAL A 217 3.92 8.78 -2.26
C VAL A 217 3.49 9.72 -1.15
N MET A 218 3.39 11.01 -1.48
CA MET A 218 2.98 12.04 -0.53
C MET A 218 1.47 12.21 -0.57
N THR A 219 0.85 12.07 0.60
CA THR A 219 -0.58 12.26 0.81
C THR A 219 -0.77 13.24 1.97
N ASP A 220 -1.53 14.32 1.76
CA ASP A 220 -1.75 15.37 2.76
C ASP A 220 -0.47 15.95 3.37
N GLY A 221 0.57 16.11 2.55
CA GLY A 221 1.86 16.65 2.98
C GLY A 221 2.68 15.70 3.88
N ARG A 222 2.30 14.42 3.98
CA ARG A 222 3.03 13.41 4.74
C ARG A 222 3.34 12.19 3.88
N VAL A 223 4.53 11.62 4.08
CA VAL A 223 4.88 10.33 3.47
C VAL A 223 4.42 9.21 4.40
N ARG A 224 3.31 8.58 4.04
CA ARG A 224 2.78 7.38 4.69
C ARG A 224 2.51 6.26 3.72
N THR A 225 2.68 6.51 2.43
CA THR A 225 2.38 5.59 1.35
C THR A 225 3.60 5.45 0.48
N ALA A 226 3.75 4.30 -0.15
CA ALA A 226 4.77 4.07 -1.15
C ALA A 226 4.19 3.24 -2.28
N VAL A 227 4.69 3.48 -3.48
CA VAL A 227 4.44 2.63 -4.64
C VAL A 227 5.69 1.80 -4.89
N GLU A 228 5.52 0.52 -5.19
CA GLU A 228 6.62 -0.37 -5.52
C GLU A 228 6.38 -1.11 -6.83
N VAL A 229 7.48 -1.49 -7.46
CA VAL A 229 7.53 -2.46 -8.56
C VAL A 229 8.42 -3.60 -8.11
N GLN A 230 7.91 -4.83 -8.22
CA GLN A 230 8.62 -6.02 -7.77
C GLN A 230 8.55 -7.14 -8.81
N GLY A 231 9.69 -7.76 -9.04
CA GLY A 231 9.88 -8.79 -10.06
C GLY A 231 11.22 -9.51 -9.89
N PRO A 232 11.56 -10.47 -10.76
CA PRO A 232 12.81 -11.21 -10.68
C PRO A 232 14.02 -10.30 -10.89
N THR A 233 15.06 -10.48 -10.08
CA THR A 233 16.26 -9.64 -10.09
C THR A 233 16.86 -9.52 -11.49
N ALA A 234 16.96 -10.64 -12.23
CA ALA A 234 17.53 -10.68 -13.58
C ALA A 234 16.83 -9.75 -14.59
N ARG A 235 15.52 -9.53 -14.47
CA ARG A 235 14.77 -8.64 -15.37
C ARG A 235 14.83 -7.18 -14.92
N LEU A 236 14.85 -6.96 -13.61
CA LEU A 236 14.91 -5.62 -13.04
C LEU A 236 16.30 -4.98 -13.14
N GLU A 237 17.38 -5.77 -13.01
CA GLU A 237 18.76 -5.30 -13.19
C GLU A 237 19.05 -4.88 -14.63
N GLY A 238 18.48 -5.58 -15.62
CA GLY A 238 18.63 -5.25 -17.04
C GLY A 238 17.91 -3.97 -17.48
N ASN A 239 17.09 -3.38 -16.61
CA ASN A 239 16.19 -2.29 -16.96
C ASN A 239 16.70 -0.92 -16.48
N ALA A 240 16.86 0.03 -17.41
CA ALA A 240 17.45 1.35 -17.12
C ALA A 240 16.64 2.23 -16.14
N TRP A 241 15.40 1.86 -15.82
CA TRP A 241 14.56 2.57 -14.85
C TRP A 241 14.81 2.12 -13.40
N SER A 242 15.33 0.91 -13.16
CA SER A 242 15.67 0.44 -11.79
C SER A 242 16.90 1.15 -11.21
N THR A 243 17.66 1.81 -12.07
CA THR A 243 18.88 2.56 -11.76
C THR A 243 18.71 4.08 -11.91
N ARG A 244 17.57 4.56 -12.40
CA ARG A 244 17.28 5.99 -12.62
C ARG A 244 16.13 6.47 -11.75
N PRO A 245 16.19 7.70 -11.22
CA PRO A 245 15.03 8.28 -10.55
C PRO A 245 13.83 8.30 -11.50
N PRO A 246 12.61 7.94 -11.03
CA PRO A 246 11.41 8.13 -11.84
C PRO A 246 11.32 9.61 -12.21
N ARG A 247 11.33 9.91 -13.51
CA ARG A 247 11.23 11.28 -13.99
C ARG A 247 9.92 11.87 -13.47
N SER A 248 10.02 12.92 -12.67
CA SER A 248 8.92 13.87 -12.48
C SER A 248 8.43 14.24 -13.89
N GLY A 249 7.20 13.83 -14.21
CA GLY A 249 6.60 14.17 -15.51
C GLY A 249 6.55 15.69 -15.64
N ARG A 250 7.40 16.25 -16.49
CA ARG A 250 7.25 17.62 -16.99
C ARG A 250 5.90 17.64 -17.74
N PRO A 251 4.94 18.51 -17.38
CA PRO A 251 3.71 18.59 -18.16
C PRO A 251 4.07 18.99 -19.59
N PRO A 252 3.42 18.41 -20.62
CA PRO A 252 3.70 18.78 -22.00
C PRO A 252 3.44 20.27 -22.17
N SER A 253 4.50 21.02 -22.47
CA SER A 253 4.42 22.40 -22.92
C SER A 253 3.90 22.40 -24.36
N SER A 254 2.59 22.48 -24.52
CA SER A 254 1.99 22.94 -25.77
C SER A 254 1.08 24.12 -25.47
N SER A 255 1.67 25.28 -25.68
CA SER A 255 0.99 26.55 -25.90
C SER A 255 -0.10 26.39 -26.96
N ARG A 256 -1.36 26.35 -26.50
CA ARG A 256 -2.50 26.84 -27.27
C ARG A 256 -3.30 27.80 -26.41
N THR A 257 -3.03 29.07 -26.67
CA THR A 257 -3.74 30.26 -26.22
C THR A 257 -5.24 30.15 -26.50
N CYS A 258 -6.07 30.38 -25.48
CA CYS A 258 -7.40 30.98 -25.63
C CYS A 258 -7.96 31.40 -24.25
N PRO A 259 -8.89 32.38 -24.19
CA PRO A 259 -8.57 33.66 -23.59
C PRO A 259 -9.48 33.98 -22.41
N TYR A 260 -8.92 34.40 -21.29
CA TYR A 260 -9.68 35.25 -20.37
C TYR A 260 -8.75 36.20 -19.65
N ARG A 261 -8.75 37.45 -20.12
CA ARG A 261 -8.17 38.61 -19.45
C ARG A 261 -9.24 39.12 -18.49
N SER A 262 -8.91 39.22 -17.22
CA SER A 262 -9.77 39.85 -16.22
C SER A 262 -10.00 41.34 -16.54
N PRO A 263 -11.16 41.87 -16.14
CA PRO A 263 -11.21 43.20 -15.57
C PRO A 263 -11.61 43.12 -14.09
N SER A 264 -10.95 43.98 -13.33
CA SER A 264 -11.06 44.19 -11.88
C SER A 264 -12.48 44.52 -11.40
N SER A 265 -12.86 43.83 -10.32
CA SER A 265 -13.68 44.26 -9.16
C SER A 265 -14.66 45.44 -9.27
N ARG A 266 -15.93 45.18 -8.95
CA ARG A 266 -16.63 45.80 -7.79
C ARG A 266 -17.97 45.12 -7.48
N ALA A 267 -18.14 44.82 -6.19
CA ALA A 267 -19.35 44.83 -5.36
C ALA A 267 -20.60 43.98 -5.71
N GLU A 268 -20.95 43.16 -4.71
CA GLU A 268 -22.28 42.97 -4.11
C GLU A 268 -23.29 41.88 -4.58
N THR A 269 -23.71 41.13 -3.56
CA THR A 269 -24.98 40.42 -3.30
C THR A 269 -25.25 39.01 -3.85
N HIS A 270 -25.42 38.10 -2.87
CA HIS A 270 -26.24 36.89 -2.79
C HIS A 270 -26.61 36.10 -4.06
N SER A 271 -26.12 34.86 -4.16
CA SER A 271 -26.96 33.64 -4.23
C SER A 271 -26.08 32.38 -4.19
N THR A 272 -26.41 31.41 -3.33
CA THR A 272 -25.93 30.01 -3.41
C THR A 272 -26.70 29.29 -4.55
N PRO A 273 -26.13 28.30 -5.28
CA PRO A 273 -25.86 26.97 -4.73
C PRO A 273 -24.62 26.22 -5.30
N GLY A 274 -24.12 25.24 -4.53
CA GLY A 274 -23.53 23.99 -5.07
C GLY A 274 -22.00 23.90 -5.22
N PRO A 275 -21.33 22.86 -4.68
CA PRO A 275 -19.87 22.79 -4.61
C PRO A 275 -19.26 22.07 -5.84
N ALA A 276 -18.21 22.66 -6.41
CA ALA A 276 -17.31 21.99 -7.35
C ALA A 276 -16.10 21.40 -6.59
N LEU A 277 -16.00 20.07 -6.61
CA LEU A 277 -14.94 19.26 -6.02
C LEU A 277 -13.59 19.54 -6.67
N SER A 278 -12.57 19.90 -5.86
CA SER A 278 -11.17 19.93 -6.30
C SER A 278 -10.57 18.53 -6.16
N ALA A 279 -10.08 17.96 -7.26
CA ALA A 279 -9.22 16.79 -7.24
C ALA A 279 -7.86 17.17 -6.63
N ARG A 280 -7.61 16.75 -5.39
CA ARG A 280 -6.33 16.82 -4.69
C ARG A 280 -5.97 15.39 -4.27
N GLY A 281 -4.68 15.03 -4.31
CA GLY A 281 -4.23 14.04 -3.32
C GLY A 281 -2.93 13.30 -3.55
N LEU A 282 -2.41 13.17 -4.78
CA LEU A 282 -1.28 12.28 -5.03
C LEU A 282 -0.16 13.01 -5.78
N SER A 283 0.95 13.25 -5.09
CA SER A 283 2.20 13.72 -5.71
C SER A 283 3.33 12.80 -5.25
N VAL A 284 4.19 12.41 -6.19
CA VAL A 284 5.48 11.80 -5.85
C VAL A 284 6.31 12.84 -5.11
N ALA A 285 6.99 12.45 -4.04
CA ALA A 285 7.86 13.36 -3.31
C ALA A 285 9.03 13.80 -4.22
N LYS A 286 9.25 15.10 -4.35
CA LYS A 286 10.33 15.65 -5.18
C LYS A 286 11.70 15.31 -4.58
N THR A 287 12.67 15.05 -5.44
CA THR A 287 14.08 14.86 -5.05
C THR A 287 14.67 16.16 -4.48
N PRO A 288 15.66 16.09 -3.56
CA PRO A 288 16.33 17.27 -3.02
C PRO A 288 16.99 18.16 -4.11
N THR A 289 17.30 17.58 -5.27
CA THR A 289 17.90 18.28 -6.41
C THR A 289 16.94 19.29 -7.06
N GLU A 290 15.62 19.12 -6.93
CA GLU A 290 14.63 20.06 -7.49
C GLU A 290 14.35 21.29 -6.60
N GLN A 291 14.89 21.36 -5.38
CA GLN A 291 14.69 22.51 -4.47
C GLN A 291 15.78 23.59 -4.56
N ARG A 292 16.85 23.37 -5.34
CA ARG A 292 17.99 24.30 -5.46
C ARG A 292 18.06 25.03 -6.81
N PHE A 293 16.95 25.57 -7.33
CA PHE A 293 16.99 26.62 -8.35
C PHE A 293 15.81 27.58 -8.19
N SER A 294 15.90 28.45 -7.19
CA SER A 294 15.19 29.74 -7.15
C SER A 294 16.12 30.75 -6.47
N PHE A 295 17.07 31.27 -7.24
CA PHE A 295 17.79 32.47 -6.88
C PHE A 295 16.98 33.69 -7.35
N SER A 296 16.68 34.56 -6.40
CA SER A 296 16.09 35.89 -6.58
C SER A 296 16.99 36.78 -7.43
N GLY A 297 16.48 37.33 -8.53
CA GLY A 297 17.04 38.50 -9.19
C GLY A 297 16.46 39.78 -8.57
N SER A 298 17.33 40.75 -8.31
CA SER A 298 16.96 42.12 -7.91
C SER A 298 16.34 42.88 -9.07
#